data_AF-A0A960BFS2-F1
#
_entry.id   AF-A0A960BFS2-F1
#
_cell.length_a   1.000
_cell.length_b   1.000
_cell.length_c   1.000
_cell.angle_alpha   90.00
_cell.angle_beta   90.00
_cell.angle_gamma   90.00
#
_symmetry.space_group_name_H-M   'P 1'
#
loop_
_entity.id
_entity.type
_entity.pdbx_description
1 polymer ?
#
loop_
_entity_poly.entity_id
_entity_poly.type
_entity_poly.pdbx_seq_one_letter_code
_entity_poly.pdbx_strand_id
1 'polypeptide(L)'
;MTTTNTTALEEIDRLCRRLRMPYIRRTVADVVATAKAQRWDPAEIVRVLLEEEATGRDASTIEVRRRKAAFPAGKTFDSFDPARFSIPAPTQRALATLEWISRHENL
;
A
#
# COMPACT_ATOMS: atom_id res chain seq x y z
N MET A 1 -36.14 3.98 8.62
CA MET A 1 -35.10 3.01 8.19
C MET A 1 -33.70 3.62 8.04
N THR A 2 -33.51 4.94 8.22
CA THR A 2 -32.21 5.63 8.12
C THR A 2 -31.41 5.66 9.42
N THR A 3 -32.07 5.55 10.58
CA THR A 3 -31.44 5.60 11.90
C THR A 3 -30.51 4.41 12.16
N THR A 4 -30.93 3.19 11.79
CA THR A 4 -30.17 1.95 12.03
C THR A 4 -28.83 1.91 11.29
N ASN A 5 -28.75 2.47 10.08
CA ASN A 5 -27.52 2.46 9.28
C ASN A 5 -26.48 3.46 9.80
N THR A 6 -26.92 4.57 10.40
CA THR A 6 -26.04 5.58 11.00
C THR A 6 -25.39 5.04 12.27
N THR A 7 -26.18 4.36 13.12
CA THR A 7 -25.67 3.70 14.33
C THR A 7 -24.67 2.58 14.00
N ALA A 8 -24.93 1.78 12.96
CA ALA A 8 -23.99 0.73 12.53
C ALA A 8 -22.65 1.31 12.05
N LEU A 9 -22.66 2.40 11.28
CA LEU A 9 -21.41 3.06 10.84
C LEU A 9 -20.62 3.65 12.02
N GLU A 10 -21.30 4.20 13.03
CA GLU A 10 -20.65 4.68 14.26
C GLU A 10 -20.00 3.54 15.06
N GLU A 11 -20.68 2.40 15.16
CA GLU A 11 -20.12 1.20 15.80
C GLU A 11 -18.88 0.68 15.04
N ILE A 12 -18.94 0.68 13.71
CA ILE A 12 -17.80 0.31 12.86
C ILE A 12 -16.63 1.28 13.08
N ASP A 13 -16.84 2.60 13.15
CA ASP A 13 -15.76 3.56 13.44
C ASP A 13 -15.08 3.25 14.78
N ARG A 14 -15.87 2.99 15.84
CA ARG A 14 -15.34 2.61 17.17
C ARG A 14 -14.53 1.30 17.10
N LEU A 15 -15.04 0.28 16.41
CA LEU A 15 -14.34 -0.99 16.24
C LEU A 15 -13.03 -0.80 15.46
N CYS A 16 -13.04 -0.01 14.39
CA CYS A 16 -11.84 0.28 13.60
C CYS A 16 -10.78 1.01 14.43
N ARG A 17 -11.17 1.92 15.33
CA ARG A 17 -10.23 2.54 16.28
C ARG A 17 -9.60 1.52 17.21
N ARG A 18 -10.41 0.61 17.78
CA ARG A 18 -9.92 -0.44 18.69
C ARG A 18 -8.97 -1.42 17.99
N LEU A 19 -9.31 -1.84 16.78
CA LEU A 19 -8.54 -2.79 15.97
C LEU A 19 -7.38 -2.14 15.20
N ARG A 20 -7.24 -0.82 15.27
CA ARG A 20 -6.26 -0.03 14.51
C ARG A 20 -6.39 -0.29 13.00
N MET A 21 -7.60 -0.16 12.47
CA MET A 21 -7.91 -0.26 11.03
C MET A 21 -8.15 1.13 10.43
N PRO A 22 -7.11 1.97 10.27
CA PRO A 22 -7.28 3.36 9.87
C PRO A 22 -7.79 3.52 8.43
N TYR A 23 -7.53 2.55 7.54
CA TYR A 23 -7.88 2.67 6.12
C TYR A 23 -9.34 2.32 5.90
N ILE A 24 -9.81 1.19 6.48
CA ILE A 24 -11.24 0.87 6.51
C ILE A 24 -12.03 2.02 7.13
N ARG A 25 -11.57 2.56 8.27
CA ARG A 25 -12.26 3.67 8.94
C ARG A 25 -12.44 4.90 8.04
N ARG A 26 -11.50 5.14 7.12
CA ARG A 26 -11.55 6.26 6.18
C ARG A 26 -12.49 6.00 5.00
N THR A 27 -12.62 4.75 4.56
CA THR A 27 -13.31 4.40 3.30
C THR A 27 -14.68 3.76 3.51
N VAL A 28 -15.00 3.27 4.71
CA VAL A 28 -16.19 2.43 4.96
C VAL A 28 -17.51 3.10 4.58
N ALA A 29 -17.67 4.40 4.84
CA ALA A 29 -18.90 5.11 4.52
C ALA A 29 -19.16 5.14 3.01
N ASP A 30 -18.11 5.42 2.22
CA ASP A 30 -18.18 5.50 0.76
C ASP A 30 -18.40 4.12 0.14
N VAL A 31 -17.72 3.09 0.66
CA VAL A 31 -17.87 1.70 0.20
C VAL A 31 -19.28 1.19 0.48
N VAL A 32 -19.83 1.41 1.68
CA VAL A 32 -21.20 0.99 2.03
C VAL A 32 -22.24 1.72 1.18
N ALA A 33 -22.07 3.02 0.94
CA ALA A 33 -22.96 3.79 0.07
C ALA A 33 -22.94 3.24 -1.38
N THR A 34 -21.75 2.97 -1.91
CA THR A 34 -21.55 2.41 -3.25
C THR A 34 -22.15 1.02 -3.37
N ALA A 35 -21.85 0.13 -2.42
CA ALA A 35 -22.37 -1.23 -2.36
C ALA A 35 -23.90 -1.27 -2.31
N LYS A 36 -24.52 -0.36 -1.55
CA LYS A 36 -25.98 -0.24 -1.49
C LYS A 36 -26.57 0.21 -2.82
N ALA A 37 -25.96 1.19 -3.48
CA ALA A 37 -26.43 1.69 -4.78
C ALA A 37 -26.32 0.61 -5.86
N GLN A 38 -25.24 -0.17 -5.84
CA GLN A 38 -24.93 -1.20 -6.83
C GLN A 38 -25.42 -2.60 -6.45
N ARG A 39 -26.05 -2.77 -5.28
CA ARG A 39 -26.53 -4.05 -4.74
C ARG A 39 -25.45 -5.13 -4.74
N TRP A 40 -24.28 -4.79 -4.21
CA TRP A 40 -23.19 -5.75 -4.07
C TRP A 40 -23.57 -6.92 -3.16
N ASP A 41 -22.95 -8.07 -3.42
CA ASP A 41 -22.98 -9.19 -2.49
C ASP A 41 -22.32 -8.79 -1.15
N PRO A 42 -22.85 -9.21 0.01
CA PRO A 42 -22.25 -8.86 1.31
C PRO A 42 -20.78 -9.29 1.46
N ALA A 43 -20.37 -10.41 0.87
CA ALA A 43 -18.97 -10.84 0.92
C ALA A 43 -18.05 -9.91 0.13
N GLU A 44 -18.55 -9.30 -0.95
CA GLU A 44 -17.80 -8.35 -1.76
C GLU A 44 -17.49 -7.06 -0.98
N ILE A 45 -18.43 -6.60 -0.15
CA ILE A 45 -18.20 -5.44 0.73
C ILE A 45 -17.04 -5.74 1.70
N VAL A 46 -17.07 -6.91 2.34
CA VAL A 46 -16.02 -7.32 3.28
C VAL A 46 -14.68 -7.46 2.56
N ARG A 47 -14.66 -8.06 1.38
CA ARG A 47 -13.45 -8.22 0.55
C ARG A 47 -12.80 -6.87 0.25
N VAL A 48 -13.58 -5.91 -0.27
CA VAL A 48 -13.07 -4.57 -0.63
C VAL A 48 -12.55 -3.82 0.59
N LEU A 49 -13.27 -3.86 1.72
CA LEU A 49 -12.79 -3.21 2.96
C LEU A 49 -11.47 -3.80 3.45
N LEU A 50 -11.32 -5.12 3.43
CA LEU A 50 -10.07 -5.78 3.84
C LEU A 50 -8.91 -5.50 2.87
N GLU A 51 -9.19 -5.42 1.57
CA GLU A 51 -8.21 -5.08 0.53
C GLU A 51 -7.67 -3.66 0.69
N GLU A 52 -8.53 -2.69 1.00
CA GLU A 52 -8.14 -1.31 1.32
C GLU A 52 -7.23 -1.24 2.56
N GLU A 53 -7.52 -2.03 3.59
CA GLU A 53 -6.68 -2.10 4.79
C GLU A 53 -5.31 -2.71 4.52
N ALA A 54 -5.27 -3.81 3.76
CA ALA A 54 -4.02 -4.46 3.38
C ALA A 54 -3.14 -3.51 2.56
N THR A 55 -3.71 -2.90 1.51
CA THR A 55 -3.00 -1.98 0.62
C THR A 55 -2.45 -0.76 1.37
N GLY A 56 -3.26 -0.16 2.26
CA GLY A 56 -2.81 0.96 3.08
C GLY A 56 -1.67 0.57 4.04
N ARG A 57 -1.74 -0.63 4.64
CA ARG A 57 -0.68 -1.14 5.53
C ARG A 57 0.62 -1.43 4.80
N ASP A 58 0.54 -1.99 3.60
CA ASP A 58 1.71 -2.25 2.77
C ASP A 58 2.41 -0.94 2.38
N ALA A 59 1.64 0.06 1.94
CA ALA A 59 2.16 1.39 1.64
C ALA A 59 2.84 2.04 2.86
N SER A 60 2.19 1.99 4.04
CA SER A 60 2.76 2.54 5.28
C SER A 60 4.02 1.79 5.72
N THR A 61 4.04 0.46 5.58
CA THR A 61 5.22 -0.35 5.91
C THR A 61 6.41 0.02 5.03
N ILE A 62 6.18 0.19 3.73
CA ILE A 62 7.22 0.64 2.79
C ILE A 62 7.71 2.04 3.19
N GLU A 63 6.81 2.98 3.48
CA GLU A 63 7.15 4.34 3.88
C GLU A 63 7.99 4.37 5.17
N VAL A 64 7.57 3.64 6.19
CA VAL A 64 8.29 3.52 7.46
C VAL A 64 9.67 2.91 7.26
N ARG A 65 9.78 1.84 6.46
CA ARG A 65 11.08 1.21 6.14
C ARG A 65 11.99 2.18 5.40
N ARG A 66 11.48 2.92 4.41
CA ARG A 66 12.24 3.95 3.67
C ARG A 66 12.73 5.06 4.61
N ARG A 67 11.86 5.57 5.48
CA ARG A 67 12.20 6.60 6.46
C ARG A 67 13.26 6.10 7.45
N LYS A 68 13.11 4.87 7.96
CA LYS A 68 14.05 4.24 8.88
C LYS A 68 15.42 3.96 8.25
N ALA A 69 15.45 3.63 6.97
CA ALA A 69 16.69 3.39 6.24
C ALA A 69 17.54 4.67 6.07
N ALA A 70 16.96 5.85 6.28
CA ALA A 70 17.64 7.14 6.22
C ALA A 70 18.50 7.33 4.95
N PHE A 71 18.02 6.79 3.81
CA PHE A 71 18.72 6.92 2.55
C PHE A 71 18.88 8.40 2.20
N PRO A 72 20.05 8.82 1.66
CA PRO A 72 20.24 10.19 1.22
C PRO A 72 19.14 10.61 0.24
N ALA A 73 18.40 11.67 0.57
CA ALA A 73 17.35 12.19 -0.30
C ALA A 73 17.96 12.64 -1.64
N GLY A 74 17.25 12.38 -2.74
CA GLY A 74 17.65 12.81 -4.08
C GLY A 74 18.70 11.94 -4.79
N LYS A 75 19.16 10.84 -4.20
CA LYS A 75 19.98 9.85 -4.92
C LYS A 75 19.08 8.87 -5.69
N THR A 76 18.71 9.25 -6.91
CA THR A 76 18.03 8.38 -7.88
C THR A 76 19.02 7.91 -8.95
N PHE A 77 18.62 6.92 -9.76
CA PHE A 77 19.38 6.53 -10.96
C PHE A 77 19.58 7.71 -11.93
N ASP A 78 18.76 8.76 -11.90
CA ASP A 78 18.96 9.95 -12.75
C ASP A 78 20.20 10.76 -12.35
N SER A 79 20.58 10.70 -11.07
CA SER A 79 21.79 11.33 -10.54
C SER A 79 23.04 10.44 -10.63
N PHE A 80 22.88 9.21 -11.12
CA PHE A 80 23.95 8.23 -11.22
C PHE A 80 24.83 8.51 -12.44
N ASP A 81 26.14 8.56 -12.24
CA ASP A 81 27.15 8.77 -13.28
C ASP A 81 27.88 7.45 -13.56
N PRO A 82 27.53 6.73 -14.65
CA PRO A 82 28.11 5.42 -14.97
C PRO A 82 29.62 5.46 -15.18
N ALA A 83 30.15 6.60 -15.62
CA ALA A 83 31.56 6.76 -15.99
C ALA A 83 32.49 6.82 -14.77
N ARG A 84 31.95 7.02 -13.55
CA ARG A 84 32.71 7.02 -12.30
C ARG A 84 33.11 5.62 -11.83
N PHE A 85 32.59 4.57 -12.47
CA PHE A 85 32.78 3.19 -12.05
C PHE A 85 33.47 2.39 -13.15
N SER A 86 34.34 1.45 -12.76
CA SER A 86 35.08 0.56 -13.67
C SER A 86 34.21 -0.56 -14.28
N ILE A 87 32.97 -0.71 -13.80
CA ILE A 87 32.03 -1.72 -14.28
C ILE A 87 31.53 -1.32 -15.68
N PRO A 88 31.48 -2.22 -16.68
CA PRO A 88 30.96 -1.88 -18.01
C PRO A 88 29.50 -1.41 -17.97
N ALA A 89 29.17 -0.38 -18.77
CA ALA A 89 27.82 0.18 -18.84
C ALA A 89 26.70 -0.84 -19.16
N PRO A 90 26.90 -1.91 -19.97
CA PRO A 90 25.90 -2.96 -20.13
C PRO A 90 25.59 -3.70 -18.81
N THR A 91 26.61 -4.02 -18.02
CA THR A 91 26.46 -4.67 -16.71
C THR A 91 25.77 -3.75 -15.72
N GLN A 92 26.13 -2.46 -15.68
CA GLN A 92 25.46 -1.49 -14.83
C GLN A 92 23.95 -1.37 -15.13
N ARG A 93 23.58 -1.35 -16.43
CA ARG A 93 22.17 -1.34 -16.86
C ARG A 93 21.43 -2.63 -16.48
N ALA A 94 22.07 -3.79 -16.62
CA ALA A 94 21.49 -5.07 -16.22
C ALA A 94 21.25 -5.15 -14.70
N LEU A 95 22.15 -4.60 -13.88
CA LEU A 95 21.95 -4.55 -12.44
C LEU A 95 20.78 -3.63 -12.04
N ALA A 96 20.55 -2.55 -12.78
CA ALA A 96 19.46 -1.60 -12.53
C ALA A 96 18.07 -2.22 -12.73
N THR A 97 17.92 -3.29 -13.52
CA THR A 97 16.63 -3.98 -13.73
C THR A 97 16.20 -4.82 -12.54
N LEU A 98 17.13 -5.15 -11.62
CA LEU A 98 16.92 -6.02 -10.47
C LEU A 98 16.48 -7.47 -10.81
N GLU A 99 16.52 -7.88 -12.08
CA GLU A 99 16.18 -9.26 -12.50
C GLU A 99 17.09 -10.32 -11.86
N TRP A 100 18.33 -9.95 -11.55
CA TRP A 100 19.28 -10.83 -10.87
C TRP A 100 18.81 -11.23 -9.46
N ILE A 101 17.99 -10.40 -8.80
CA ILE A 101 17.41 -10.72 -7.48
C ILE A 101 16.39 -11.84 -7.62
N SER A 102 15.50 -11.77 -8.62
CA SER A 102 14.49 -12.84 -8.82
C SER A 102 15.13 -14.14 -9.28
N ARG A 103 16.28 -14.07 -9.97
CA ARG A 103 17.10 -15.23 -10.35
C ARG A 103 17.98 -15.78 -9.22
N HIS A 104 17.99 -15.13 -8.06
CA HIS A 104 18.80 -15.51 -6.89
C HIS A 104 20.32 -15.53 -7.16
N GLU A 105 20.81 -14.66 -8.05
CA GLU A 105 22.23 -14.57 -8.42
C GLU A 105 23.07 -13.78 -7.38
N ASN A 106 22.53 -13.56 -6.18
CA ASN A 106 23.07 -12.70 -5.13
C ASN A 106 23.33 -13.42 -3.79
N LEU A 107 23.35 -14.75 -3.82
CA LEU A 107 23.54 -15.63 -2.67
C LEU A 107 24.78 -16.51 -2.87
#